data_AF-A0A5E4WY72-F1
#
_entry.id   AF-A0A5E4WY72-F1
#
_cell.length_a   1.000
_cell.length_b   1.000
_cell.length_c   1.000
_cell.angle_alpha   90.00
_cell.angle_beta   90.00
_cell.angle_gamma   90.00
#
_symmetry.space_group_name_H-M   'P 1'
#
loop_
_entity.id
_entity.type
_entity.pdbx_description
1 polymer ?
#
loop_
_entity_poly.entity_id
_entity_poly.type
_entity_poly.pdbx_seq_one_letter_code
_entity_poly.pdbx_strand_id
1 'polypeptide(L)'
;MTDAQDPKSPQQPNKPESDTSRSATPPQTPAATDAGVTPASPSPAPSDYVEPGTQAAPRPTGKPVAGTAEGSGGMPPNPDTLTRPPHATDASAPADAQAETPQPVHPMAPAVHPSAAQVASDRNPIGAPAPKSIEDVKAAGGEPPHQPTFGAGAARPGSPSSMGGQPSYLQAGDSPWSVLRRITSARFRAWYDRAGQRITQRTLKIGISARIFHPEPGSKGLRSKTLQYLEESIAHWVMSRDVLVFMIPTVDTQGLLHPSHIRLHDYAKHLDGLVLQGGADVSPLTYSEVATRHEWQGDRMRDMYELELLHEFVEQGKPILGVCRGCQLINVAFGGTLHQDIATDLPEAIPHVTETYEHNRHTLTFPEGSSLAQMLGPVDTPIVNSIHHQSVRTLGRDLSVEAMCAEDGVVEAIRYRKAPFVMGLQWHPEFHRAGGPEFLDCTPVLDNFLRAARETRF
;
A
#
# COMPACT_ATOMS: atom_id res chain seq x y z
N MET A 1 -39.98 -44.60 -39.38
CA MET A 1 -41.38 -44.98 -39.67
C MET A 1 -42.17 -44.73 -38.39
N THR A 2 -43.01 -43.70 -38.27
CA THR A 2 -43.56 -42.69 -39.21
C THR A 2 -43.57 -41.32 -38.48
N ASP A 3 -43.24 -40.17 -39.08
CA ASP A 3 -44.03 -39.35 -40.02
C ASP A 3 -45.51 -39.14 -39.61
N ALA A 4 -46.14 -37.94 -39.71
CA ALA A 4 -45.65 -36.56 -39.94
C ALA A 4 -46.82 -35.53 -39.73
N GLN A 5 -46.53 -34.23 -39.97
CA GLN A 5 -47.44 -33.16 -40.46
C GLN A 5 -48.17 -32.18 -39.49
N ASP A 6 -47.73 -30.92 -39.62
CA ASP A 6 -48.38 -29.62 -39.36
C ASP A 6 -49.25 -29.23 -40.61
N PRO A 7 -50.23 -28.28 -40.57
CA PRO A 7 -49.88 -26.89 -40.94
C PRO A 7 -50.81 -25.69 -40.51
N LYS A 8 -50.15 -24.52 -40.29
CA LYS A 8 -50.47 -23.13 -40.73
C LYS A 8 -51.74 -22.34 -40.26
N SER A 9 -51.48 -21.29 -39.46
CA SER A 9 -51.51 -19.82 -39.79
C SER A 9 -52.53 -19.25 -40.80
N PRO A 10 -53.04 -17.99 -40.62
CA PRO A 10 -52.23 -16.77 -40.37
C PRO A 10 -52.87 -15.78 -39.32
N GLN A 11 -52.49 -14.51 -39.10
CA GLN A 11 -51.58 -13.57 -39.82
C GLN A 11 -50.84 -12.54 -38.90
N GLN A 12 -50.87 -11.25 -39.24
CA GLN A 12 -50.07 -10.08 -38.77
C GLN A 12 -50.70 -8.78 -39.36
N PRO A 13 -50.13 -7.54 -39.29
CA PRO A 13 -49.13 -6.92 -38.38
C PRO A 13 -49.47 -5.45 -37.94
N ASN A 14 -48.64 -4.81 -37.08
CA ASN A 14 -47.84 -3.58 -37.39
C ASN A 14 -47.36 -2.75 -36.16
N LYS A 15 -46.05 -2.42 -36.19
CA LYS A 15 -45.35 -1.24 -35.60
C LYS A 15 -45.25 -0.15 -36.72
N PRO A 16 -44.50 0.99 -36.63
CA PRO A 16 -43.61 1.57 -35.59
C PRO A 16 -44.14 2.97 -35.13
N GLU A 17 -43.46 3.93 -34.47
CA GLU A 17 -42.17 4.64 -34.73
C GLU A 17 -41.64 5.42 -33.50
N SER A 18 -40.60 6.23 -33.72
CA SER A 18 -39.63 6.77 -32.75
C SER A 18 -39.56 8.31 -32.72
N ASP A 19 -38.71 8.79 -31.80
CA ASP A 19 -37.82 9.96 -31.93
C ASP A 19 -38.19 11.29 -31.24
N THR A 20 -37.19 12.17 -31.19
CA THR A 20 -36.85 13.15 -30.15
C THR A 20 -37.10 14.60 -30.56
N SER A 21 -37.19 15.54 -29.59
CA SER A 21 -36.32 16.74 -29.50
C SER A 21 -36.85 18.00 -28.76
N ARG A 22 -35.98 18.60 -27.91
CA ARG A 22 -35.67 20.05 -27.71
C ARG A 22 -36.69 21.04 -27.07
N SER A 23 -36.27 21.68 -25.96
CA SER A 23 -35.82 23.12 -25.89
C SER A 23 -36.35 24.00 -24.71
N ALA A 24 -35.42 24.80 -24.14
CA ALA A 24 -35.56 26.16 -23.56
C ALA A 24 -36.20 26.45 -22.17
N THR A 25 -35.37 26.99 -21.26
CA THR A 25 -35.63 27.94 -20.15
C THR A 25 -35.50 29.41 -20.66
N PRO A 26 -35.69 30.51 -19.86
CA PRO A 26 -36.33 30.76 -18.54
C PRO A 26 -37.32 31.99 -18.67
N PRO A 27 -37.46 33.00 -17.76
CA PRO A 27 -37.38 33.10 -16.28
C PRO A 27 -38.64 33.77 -15.63
N GLN A 28 -38.77 33.73 -14.28
CA GLN A 28 -39.24 34.90 -13.48
C GLN A 28 -39.18 34.72 -11.94
N THR A 29 -38.45 35.64 -11.29
CA THR A 29 -38.61 36.17 -9.92
C THR A 29 -39.17 37.62 -10.07
N PRO A 30 -39.51 38.42 -9.03
CA PRO A 30 -39.40 38.22 -7.57
C PRO A 30 -40.64 38.65 -6.73
N ALA A 31 -40.56 38.49 -5.41
CA ALA A 31 -41.16 39.43 -4.46
C ALA A 31 -40.27 39.52 -3.20
N ALA A 32 -40.03 40.74 -2.71
CA ALA A 32 -39.21 41.02 -1.54
C ALA A 32 -39.94 42.01 -0.62
N THR A 33 -39.74 41.87 0.69
CA THR A 33 -39.81 42.92 1.72
C THR A 33 -39.16 42.35 2.99
N ASP A 34 -38.53 43.07 3.91
CA ASP A 34 -37.71 44.30 4.00
C ASP A 34 -37.68 44.64 5.51
N ALA A 35 -36.65 45.37 5.98
CA ALA A 35 -36.37 45.79 7.36
C ALA A 35 -36.09 44.66 8.39
N GLY A 36 -35.14 44.79 9.32
CA GLY A 36 -34.19 45.88 9.56
C GLY A 36 -33.76 45.95 11.04
N VAL A 37 -32.68 46.70 11.32
CA VAL A 37 -32.22 47.16 12.66
C VAL A 37 -31.44 46.15 13.54
N THR A 38 -30.13 46.41 13.63
CA THR A 38 -29.25 46.15 14.80
C THR A 38 -29.06 47.47 15.60
N PRO A 39 -28.32 47.56 16.73
CA PRO A 39 -27.72 46.54 17.62
C PRO A 39 -28.08 46.75 19.13
N ALA A 40 -27.63 45.87 20.04
CA ALA A 40 -27.02 46.23 21.36
C ALA A 40 -26.66 45.00 22.21
N SER A 41 -25.48 45.02 22.85
CA SER A 41 -25.17 44.18 24.03
C SER A 41 -25.72 44.83 25.31
N PRO A 42 -25.92 44.07 26.40
CA PRO A 42 -24.99 44.23 27.53
C PRO A 42 -24.68 42.94 28.33
N SER A 43 -23.69 43.07 29.22
CA SER A 43 -23.30 42.18 30.32
C SER A 43 -23.05 43.10 31.56
N PRO A 44 -22.81 42.66 32.83
CA PRO A 44 -22.78 41.30 33.41
C PRO A 44 -23.47 41.15 34.81
N ALA A 45 -23.56 39.90 35.31
CA ALA A 45 -23.58 39.44 36.74
C ALA A 45 -24.69 39.97 37.71
N PRO A 46 -25.00 39.27 38.84
CA PRO A 46 -24.07 39.11 39.98
C PRO A 46 -23.95 37.68 40.58
N SER A 47 -23.11 37.62 41.61
CA SER A 47 -22.69 36.58 42.55
C SER A 47 -23.81 35.77 43.24
N ASP A 48 -23.53 34.61 43.86
CA ASP A 48 -23.01 34.57 45.24
C ASP A 48 -22.12 33.37 45.60
N TYR A 49 -21.41 33.54 46.72
CA TYR A 49 -20.22 32.81 47.16
C TYR A 49 -20.39 32.37 48.62
N VAL A 50 -19.94 31.18 49.02
CA VAL A 50 -19.88 30.77 50.44
C VAL A 50 -18.56 30.07 50.76
N GLU A 51 -17.87 30.62 51.76
CA GLU A 51 -16.66 30.15 52.45
C GLU A 51 -16.75 30.74 53.90
N PRO A 52 -15.82 30.51 54.87
CA PRO A 52 -14.64 29.64 54.89
C PRO A 52 -14.40 28.85 56.21
N GLY A 53 -13.32 28.03 56.23
CA GLY A 53 -12.38 28.00 57.36
C GLY A 53 -11.93 26.62 57.91
N THR A 54 -10.73 26.43 58.51
CA THR A 54 -9.53 27.28 58.69
C THR A 54 -8.33 26.43 59.21
N GLN A 55 -7.14 26.51 58.56
CA GLN A 55 -5.76 26.19 59.07
C GLN A 55 -5.45 24.73 59.56
N ALA A 56 -4.21 24.23 59.69
CA ALA A 56 -2.84 24.81 59.59
C ALA A 56 -1.77 23.82 59.03
N ALA A 57 -0.61 24.35 58.64
CA ALA A 57 0.69 23.65 58.47
C ALA A 57 1.76 24.41 59.34
N PRO A 58 3.11 24.21 59.29
CA PRO A 58 3.96 23.24 58.53
C PRO A 58 5.23 22.65 59.27
N ARG A 59 5.85 21.57 58.71
CA ARG A 59 7.33 21.23 58.58
C ARG A 59 8.29 21.32 59.83
N PRO A 60 9.61 20.96 59.81
CA PRO A 60 10.55 20.57 58.71
C PRO A 60 11.63 19.44 58.95
N THR A 61 12.45 19.21 57.91
CA THR A 61 13.90 18.80 57.86
C THR A 61 14.43 17.37 58.11
N GLY A 62 15.26 16.87 57.17
CA GLY A 62 16.26 15.79 57.36
C GLY A 62 16.85 15.20 56.04
N LYS A 63 18.15 15.36 55.78
CA LYS A 63 19.01 14.71 54.74
C LYS A 63 20.44 14.52 55.35
N PRO A 64 21.45 13.93 54.66
CA PRO A 64 21.59 12.53 54.23
C PRO A 64 22.96 11.90 54.69
N VAL A 65 23.15 10.57 54.65
CA VAL A 65 24.48 9.94 54.78
C VAL A 65 24.60 8.71 53.89
N ALA A 66 25.80 8.44 53.37
CA ALA A 66 26.14 7.29 52.50
C ALA A 66 26.65 6.07 53.30
N GLY A 67 26.56 4.87 52.72
CA GLY A 67 27.13 3.63 53.25
C GLY A 67 27.16 2.52 52.21
N THR A 68 28.24 1.75 52.18
CA THR A 68 28.58 0.75 51.14
C THR A 68 28.38 -0.71 51.58
N ALA A 69 28.33 -1.60 50.58
CA ALA A 69 28.70 -3.02 50.59
C ALA A 69 27.64 -4.10 50.94
N GLU A 70 27.44 -5.00 49.95
CA GLU A 70 27.40 -6.48 49.99
C GLU A 70 26.51 -7.26 50.99
N GLY A 71 25.85 -8.33 50.49
CA GLY A 71 25.44 -9.46 51.36
C GLY A 71 24.12 -10.19 51.05
N SER A 72 24.11 -11.03 50.00
CA SER A 72 23.42 -12.34 49.92
C SER A 72 22.06 -12.64 50.61
N GLY A 73 21.10 -13.14 49.82
CA GLY A 73 20.01 -14.03 50.27
C GLY A 73 18.62 -13.39 50.34
N GLY A 74 17.52 -14.02 49.88
CA GLY A 74 17.40 -15.29 49.14
C GLY A 74 15.95 -15.43 48.63
N MET A 75 15.78 -15.95 47.40
CA MET A 75 14.47 -16.10 46.74
C MET A 75 13.99 -17.56 46.87
N PRO A 76 12.72 -17.83 47.24
CA PRO A 76 12.16 -19.19 47.22
C PRO A 76 11.86 -19.65 45.77
N PRO A 77 11.95 -20.96 45.46
CA PRO A 77 12.00 -21.46 44.08
C PRO A 77 10.63 -21.77 43.46
N ASN A 78 10.62 -21.77 42.13
CA ASN A 78 9.54 -22.23 41.25
C ASN A 78 9.80 -23.72 40.87
N PRO A 79 8.82 -24.63 40.94
CA PRO A 79 9.04 -26.05 40.63
C PRO A 79 8.86 -26.41 39.14
N ASP A 80 9.42 -27.57 38.80
CA ASP A 80 9.11 -28.43 37.65
C ASP A 80 9.56 -28.01 36.24
N THR A 81 10.88 -28.16 36.03
CA THR A 81 11.40 -28.78 34.79
C THR A 81 11.98 -30.16 35.12
N LEU A 82 11.49 -31.23 34.48
CA LEU A 82 12.13 -32.54 34.51
C LEU A 82 12.34 -33.10 33.10
N THR A 83 13.45 -33.81 32.95
CA THR A 83 14.11 -34.13 31.67
C THR A 83 13.70 -35.49 31.10
N ARG A 84 13.78 -35.59 29.76
CA ARG A 84 13.54 -36.79 28.95
C ARG A 84 14.67 -37.84 29.09
N PRO A 85 14.36 -39.14 29.30
CA PRO A 85 15.25 -40.27 29.01
C PRO A 85 14.95 -40.94 27.64
N PRO A 86 15.86 -41.79 27.09
CA PRO A 86 15.87 -42.17 25.66
C PRO A 86 15.17 -43.51 25.32
N HIS A 87 15.05 -43.77 24.01
CA HIS A 87 14.48 -45.00 23.42
C HIS A 87 15.33 -46.26 23.64
N ALA A 88 14.65 -47.40 23.83
CA ALA A 88 15.11 -48.73 23.40
C ALA A 88 13.89 -49.65 23.09
N THR A 89 14.16 -50.66 22.26
CA THR A 89 13.34 -51.80 21.78
C THR A 89 12.73 -52.64 22.94
N ASP A 90 11.75 -53.56 22.76
CA ASP A 90 11.45 -54.44 21.62
C ASP A 90 10.04 -55.13 21.69
N ALA A 91 9.64 -55.78 20.60
CA ALA A 91 8.71 -56.92 20.43
C ALA A 91 7.40 -57.10 21.25
N SER A 92 6.25 -57.17 20.56
CA SER A 92 5.54 -58.42 20.21
C SER A 92 4.04 -58.22 19.87
N ALA A 93 3.52 -59.00 18.90
CA ALA A 93 2.12 -59.01 18.45
C ALA A 93 1.47 -60.39 18.66
N PRO A 94 0.14 -60.52 18.45
CA PRO A 94 -0.36 -61.41 17.38
C PRO A 94 -1.51 -60.78 16.56
N ALA A 95 -1.55 -60.94 15.22
CA ALA A 95 -2.30 -61.95 14.43
C ALA A 95 -3.84 -61.70 14.38
N ASP A 96 -4.58 -61.83 13.27
CA ASP A 96 -4.33 -62.27 11.88
C ASP A 96 -5.36 -61.62 10.92
N ALA A 97 -4.99 -61.33 9.67
CA ALA A 97 -5.88 -61.40 8.49
C ALA A 97 -5.15 -61.09 7.16
N GLN A 98 -5.13 -62.11 6.29
CA GLN A 98 -4.73 -62.19 4.87
C GLN A 98 -5.14 -60.98 3.99
N ALA A 99 -4.59 -60.69 2.80
CA ALA A 99 -3.35 -61.00 2.05
C ALA A 99 -3.69 -60.80 0.55
N GLU A 100 -2.99 -59.91 -0.19
CA GLU A 100 -2.54 -60.15 -1.58
C GLU A 100 -1.78 -58.93 -2.14
N THR A 101 -0.58 -59.16 -2.68
CA THR A 101 0.26 -58.15 -3.36
C THR A 101 1.03 -58.81 -4.51
N PRO A 102 0.98 -58.30 -5.76
CA PRO A 102 1.87 -58.73 -6.83
C PRO A 102 3.28 -58.11 -6.72
N GLN A 103 4.29 -58.85 -7.16
CA GLN A 103 5.71 -58.46 -7.12
C GLN A 103 6.20 -57.63 -8.34
N PRO A 104 7.39 -56.99 -8.27
CA PRO A 104 7.81 -55.94 -9.21
C PRO A 104 8.54 -56.46 -10.46
N VAL A 105 8.62 -55.61 -11.50
CA VAL A 105 9.38 -55.88 -12.74
C VAL A 105 10.24 -54.69 -13.20
N HIS A 106 11.55 -54.89 -13.17
CA HIS A 106 12.62 -54.12 -13.84
C HIS A 106 13.85 -55.06 -14.00
N PRO A 107 14.86 -54.78 -14.84
CA PRO A 107 15.05 -53.62 -15.73
C PRO A 107 15.32 -54.01 -17.21
N MET A 108 15.37 -53.03 -18.14
CA MET A 108 16.11 -53.23 -19.40
C MET A 108 16.62 -51.92 -20.04
N ALA A 109 17.93 -51.86 -20.26
CA ALA A 109 18.73 -50.95 -21.09
C ALA A 109 20.09 -51.67 -21.33
N PRO A 110 20.94 -51.32 -22.32
CA PRO A 110 20.90 -50.13 -23.19
C PRO A 110 21.02 -50.43 -24.71
N ALA A 111 20.97 -49.39 -25.54
CA ALA A 111 21.50 -49.41 -26.91
C ALA A 111 22.09 -48.03 -27.26
N VAL A 112 23.20 -48.01 -28.01
CA VAL A 112 24.09 -46.85 -28.20
C VAL A 112 24.36 -46.62 -29.70
N HIS A 113 23.94 -45.47 -30.23
CA HIS A 113 24.48 -44.69 -31.37
C HIS A 113 24.73 -45.41 -32.74
N PRO A 114 24.99 -44.72 -33.89
CA PRO A 114 25.33 -43.29 -34.08
C PRO A 114 24.60 -42.55 -35.23
N SER A 115 24.74 -41.22 -35.27
CA SER A 115 25.36 -40.45 -36.38
C SER A 115 25.14 -38.94 -36.19
N ALA A 116 26.01 -38.11 -36.78
CA ALA A 116 26.09 -36.67 -36.54
C ALA A 116 25.49 -35.82 -37.68
N ALA A 117 24.90 -34.67 -37.31
CA ALA A 117 24.75 -33.52 -38.20
C ALA A 117 24.66 -32.19 -37.40
N GLN A 118 25.77 -31.45 -37.44
CA GLN A 118 25.92 -29.99 -37.46
C GLN A 118 25.09 -29.05 -36.54
N VAL A 119 25.87 -28.24 -35.83
CA VAL A 119 25.56 -26.95 -35.19
C VAL A 119 24.58 -26.07 -35.99
N ALA A 120 23.52 -25.61 -35.33
CA ALA A 120 22.77 -24.40 -35.70
C ALA A 120 22.38 -23.64 -34.43
N SER A 121 22.55 -22.32 -34.44
CA SER A 121 22.35 -21.44 -33.28
C SER A 121 21.05 -20.64 -33.39
N ASP A 122 19.98 -21.11 -32.77
CA ASP A 122 18.70 -20.39 -32.80
C ASP A 122 18.64 -19.29 -31.74
N ARG A 123 19.01 -18.09 -32.19
CA ARG A 123 18.68 -16.83 -31.52
C ARG A 123 17.23 -16.48 -31.83
N ASN A 124 16.42 -16.28 -30.79
CA ASN A 124 15.04 -15.82 -30.94
C ASN A 124 15.01 -14.36 -31.45
N PRO A 125 14.30 -14.01 -32.54
CA PRO A 125 14.38 -12.69 -33.14
C PRO A 125 13.33 -11.72 -32.57
N ILE A 126 13.76 -10.75 -31.75
CA ILE A 126 12.98 -9.54 -31.48
C ILE A 126 13.68 -8.38 -32.21
N GLY A 127 13.13 -8.01 -33.37
CA GLY A 127 13.66 -6.94 -34.21
C GLY A 127 13.27 -5.56 -33.66
N ALA A 128 14.27 -4.78 -33.24
CA ALA A 128 14.12 -3.35 -33.05
C ALA A 128 14.26 -2.63 -34.42
N PRO A 129 13.34 -1.72 -34.80
CA PRO A 129 13.51 -0.93 -36.01
C PRO A 129 14.55 0.18 -35.79
N ALA A 130 15.55 0.24 -36.67
CA ALA A 130 16.52 1.33 -36.73
C ALA A 130 15.88 2.64 -37.25
N PRO A 131 16.40 3.82 -36.87
CA PRO A 131 15.82 5.10 -37.29
C PRO A 131 16.00 5.35 -38.79
N LYS A 132 14.94 5.83 -39.46
CA LYS A 132 14.97 6.20 -40.88
C LYS A 132 15.59 7.60 -41.08
N SER A 133 16.34 7.74 -42.16
CA SER A 133 16.96 8.99 -42.60
C SER A 133 15.95 9.98 -43.20
N ILE A 134 16.32 11.27 -43.17
CA ILE A 134 15.52 12.38 -43.69
C ILE A 134 15.69 12.46 -45.21
N GLU A 135 14.81 11.82 -45.99
CA GLU A 135 14.65 12.13 -47.43
C GLU A 135 13.29 11.68 -48.04
N ASP A 136 12.64 10.64 -47.51
CA ASP A 136 11.47 9.98 -48.15
C ASP A 136 10.06 10.56 -47.84
N VAL A 137 9.90 11.87 -47.60
CA VAL A 137 8.55 12.49 -47.47
C VAL A 137 8.45 13.75 -48.33
N LYS A 138 8.40 13.57 -49.66
CA LYS A 138 8.18 14.67 -50.61
C LYS A 138 7.57 14.23 -51.96
N ALA A 139 6.34 13.71 -51.96
CA ALA A 139 5.48 13.69 -53.15
C ALA A 139 3.99 13.46 -52.80
N ALA A 140 3.10 14.12 -53.56
CA ALA A 140 1.62 14.06 -53.50
C ALA A 140 0.94 14.52 -52.18
N GLY A 141 -0.04 15.44 -52.15
CA GLY A 141 -0.65 16.24 -53.22
C GLY A 141 -2.18 16.17 -53.21
N GLY A 142 -2.85 17.07 -52.47
CA GLY A 142 -4.31 17.19 -52.41
C GLY A 142 -4.74 18.37 -51.53
N GLU A 143 -5.79 19.11 -51.93
CA GLU A 143 -6.20 20.40 -51.34
C GLU A 143 -6.98 20.27 -50.00
N PRO A 144 -6.92 21.29 -49.11
CA PRO A 144 -7.73 21.36 -47.90
C PRO A 144 -9.07 22.10 -48.10
N PRO A 145 -10.14 21.72 -47.39
CA PRO A 145 -11.41 22.46 -47.43
C PRO A 145 -11.39 23.73 -46.56
N HIS A 146 -11.83 24.84 -47.17
CA HIS A 146 -12.38 26.09 -46.59
C HIS A 146 -11.76 26.68 -45.30
N GLN A 147 -11.00 27.77 -45.45
CA GLN A 147 -10.75 28.74 -44.38
C GLN A 147 -11.96 29.68 -44.18
N PRO A 148 -12.34 30.03 -42.93
CA PRO A 148 -13.13 31.22 -42.67
C PRO A 148 -12.26 32.49 -42.79
N THR A 149 -12.71 33.45 -43.59
CA THR A 149 -12.05 34.75 -43.76
C THR A 149 -12.28 35.66 -42.56
N PHE A 150 -11.20 36.08 -41.90
CA PHE A 150 -11.22 37.16 -40.92
C PHE A 150 -10.68 38.45 -41.53
N GLY A 151 -11.48 39.52 -41.48
CA GLY A 151 -11.13 40.81 -42.09
C GLY A 151 -9.94 41.50 -41.42
N ALA A 152 -9.23 42.32 -42.20
CA ALA A 152 -8.15 43.16 -41.71
C ALA A 152 -8.71 44.27 -40.79
N GLY A 153 -8.55 44.12 -39.47
CA GLY A 153 -8.98 45.15 -38.51
C GLY A 153 -8.98 44.79 -37.02
N ALA A 154 -9.00 43.51 -36.65
CA ALA A 154 -9.04 43.09 -35.24
C ALA A 154 -7.68 42.59 -34.72
N ALA A 155 -7.18 43.20 -33.65
CA ALA A 155 -5.94 42.79 -32.98
C ALA A 155 -6.11 41.44 -32.27
N ARG A 156 -5.09 40.56 -32.35
CA ARG A 156 -5.09 39.28 -31.65
C ARG A 156 -4.79 39.45 -30.14
N PRO A 157 -5.49 38.73 -29.25
CA PRO A 157 -5.09 38.63 -27.84
C PRO A 157 -3.64 38.15 -27.72
N GLY A 158 -2.85 38.76 -26.83
CA GLY A 158 -1.43 38.44 -26.64
C GLY A 158 -0.44 39.25 -27.48
N SER A 159 -0.88 40.31 -28.16
CA SER A 159 0.02 41.28 -28.81
C SER A 159 0.86 42.05 -27.75
N PRO A 160 2.15 42.36 -27.96
CA PRO A 160 3.01 42.97 -26.93
C PRO A 160 2.47 44.28 -26.32
N SER A 161 1.68 45.03 -27.09
CA SER A 161 1.01 46.26 -26.65
C SER A 161 -0.11 46.06 -25.61
N SER A 162 -0.44 44.82 -25.22
CA SER A 162 -1.48 44.53 -24.21
C SER A 162 -0.93 44.18 -22.81
N MET A 163 0.38 44.14 -22.59
CA MET A 163 0.98 43.98 -21.25
C MET A 163 1.44 45.32 -20.67
N GLY A 164 0.48 46.12 -20.21
CA GLY A 164 0.73 47.29 -19.39
C GLY A 164 1.07 46.93 -17.95
N GLY A 165 2.27 46.37 -17.71
CA GLY A 165 2.75 46.04 -16.37
C GLY A 165 4.14 45.40 -16.36
N GLN A 166 5.05 45.90 -15.51
CA GLN A 166 6.34 45.26 -15.27
C GLN A 166 6.13 43.86 -14.66
N PRO A 167 6.79 42.80 -15.17
CA PRO A 167 6.75 41.48 -14.55
C PRO A 167 7.20 41.51 -13.08
N SER A 168 6.48 40.79 -12.21
CA SER A 168 6.68 40.78 -10.73
C SER A 168 8.11 40.40 -10.27
N TYR A 169 8.94 39.83 -11.14
CA TYR A 169 10.35 39.52 -10.85
C TYR A 169 11.33 40.67 -11.12
N LEU A 170 10.89 41.81 -11.67
CA LEU A 170 11.71 43.01 -11.90
C LEU A 170 11.42 44.05 -10.83
N GLN A 171 12.44 44.40 -10.04
CA GLN A 171 12.35 45.47 -9.06
C GLN A 171 12.74 46.81 -9.68
N ALA A 172 12.17 47.92 -9.19
CA ALA A 172 12.49 49.25 -9.68
C ALA A 172 13.98 49.57 -9.46
N GLY A 173 14.75 49.65 -10.55
CA GLY A 173 16.21 49.81 -10.52
C GLY A 173 17.04 48.58 -10.90
N ASP A 174 16.40 47.44 -11.20
CA ASP A 174 17.12 46.23 -11.67
C ASP A 174 17.84 46.48 -13.02
N SER A 175 19.17 46.42 -12.99
CA SER A 175 20.02 46.40 -14.19
C SER A 175 19.92 45.02 -14.88
N PRO A 176 20.04 44.92 -16.21
CA PRO A 176 20.10 43.62 -16.89
C PRO A 176 21.15 42.65 -16.28
N TRP A 177 22.26 43.21 -15.77
CA TRP A 177 23.29 42.47 -15.06
C TRP A 177 22.88 41.98 -13.65
N SER A 178 22.03 42.70 -12.92
CA SER A 178 21.53 42.25 -11.60
C SER A 178 20.56 41.07 -11.75
N VAL A 179 19.66 41.15 -12.73
CA VAL A 179 18.71 40.08 -13.04
C VAL A 179 19.45 38.82 -13.52
N LEU A 180 20.40 38.96 -14.45
CA LEU A 180 21.22 37.84 -14.91
C LEU A 180 22.03 37.22 -13.76
N ARG A 181 22.60 38.04 -12.86
CA ARG A 181 23.31 37.57 -11.65
C ARG A 181 22.38 36.87 -10.65
N ARG A 182 21.13 37.33 -10.48
CA ARG A 182 20.14 36.69 -9.60
C ARG A 182 19.68 35.34 -10.17
N ILE A 183 19.43 35.25 -11.48
CA ILE A 183 19.07 33.99 -12.15
C ILE A 183 20.23 32.99 -12.13
N THR A 184 21.45 33.43 -12.47
CA THR A 184 22.63 32.55 -12.46
C THR A 184 22.99 32.09 -11.05
N SER A 185 22.96 32.97 -10.05
CA SER A 185 23.22 32.57 -8.66
C SER A 185 22.13 31.66 -8.08
N ALA A 186 20.84 31.86 -8.40
CA ALA A 186 19.77 30.95 -8.02
C ALA A 186 19.94 29.57 -8.67
N ARG A 187 20.29 29.50 -9.97
CA ARG A 187 20.57 28.23 -10.67
C ARG A 187 21.84 27.55 -10.15
N PHE A 188 22.87 28.31 -9.83
CA PHE A 188 24.12 27.79 -9.27
C PHE A 188 23.94 27.28 -7.84
N ARG A 189 23.12 27.96 -7.02
CA ARG A 189 22.75 27.51 -5.68
C ARG A 189 21.87 26.26 -5.73
N ALA A 190 20.82 26.23 -6.55
CA ALA A 190 20.01 25.03 -6.76
C ALA A 190 20.83 23.85 -7.33
N TRP A 191 21.87 24.12 -8.12
CA TRP A 191 22.82 23.10 -8.57
C TRP A 191 23.75 22.63 -7.45
N TYR A 192 24.28 23.54 -6.62
CA TYR A 192 25.11 23.21 -5.45
C TYR A 192 24.32 22.45 -4.39
N ASP A 193 23.08 22.84 -4.10
CA ASP A 193 22.19 22.15 -3.16
C ASP A 193 21.88 20.73 -3.70
N ARG A 194 21.54 20.59 -4.99
CA ARG A 194 21.27 19.30 -5.65
C ARG A 194 22.53 18.43 -5.80
N ALA A 195 23.71 19.02 -5.95
CA ALA A 195 25.00 18.30 -5.99
C ALA A 195 25.42 17.86 -4.57
N GLY A 196 25.31 18.75 -3.58
CA GLY A 196 25.61 18.47 -2.18
C GLY A 196 24.72 17.37 -1.59
N GLN A 197 23.41 17.41 -1.88
CA GLN A 197 22.46 16.33 -1.54
C GLN A 197 22.87 14.98 -2.15
N ARG A 198 23.25 14.95 -3.44
CA ARG A 198 23.69 13.73 -4.14
C ARG A 198 25.06 13.21 -3.69
N ILE A 199 25.96 14.07 -3.23
CA ILE A 199 27.28 13.70 -2.73
C ILE A 199 27.22 13.19 -1.28
N THR A 200 26.21 13.58 -0.50
CA THR A 200 26.12 13.27 0.94
C THR A 200 25.14 12.14 1.32
N GLN A 201 24.12 11.84 0.51
CA GLN A 201 23.19 10.74 0.80
C GLN A 201 23.45 9.49 -0.04
N ARG A 202 23.99 8.44 0.59
CA ARG A 202 23.98 7.08 0.06
C ARG A 202 22.54 6.65 -0.24
N THR A 203 22.29 6.09 -1.41
CA THR A 203 20.98 5.53 -1.80
C THR A 203 20.42 4.59 -0.72
N LEU A 204 19.13 4.72 -0.41
CA LEU A 204 18.44 3.81 0.52
C LEU A 204 18.22 2.45 -0.12
N LYS A 205 18.20 1.41 0.71
CA LYS A 205 17.89 0.02 0.36
C LYS A 205 16.60 -0.38 1.05
N ILE A 206 15.50 -0.44 0.32
CA ILE A 206 14.20 -0.78 0.87
C ILE A 206 13.89 -2.25 0.55
N GLY A 207 13.57 -3.02 1.58
CA GLY A 207 13.07 -4.39 1.43
C GLY A 207 11.58 -4.39 1.09
N ILE A 208 11.15 -5.24 0.17
CA ILE A 208 9.74 -5.59 -0.01
C ILE A 208 9.60 -7.09 0.19
N SER A 209 8.70 -7.53 1.07
CA SER A 209 8.48 -8.95 1.32
C SER A 209 7.93 -9.66 0.07
N ALA A 210 8.48 -10.82 -0.31
CA ALA A 210 7.93 -11.60 -1.43
C ALA A 210 6.50 -12.11 -1.16
N ARG A 211 5.67 -12.11 -2.21
CA ARG A 211 4.44 -12.90 -2.27
C ARG A 211 4.79 -14.34 -2.62
N ILE A 212 4.04 -15.29 -2.07
CA ILE A 212 4.16 -16.72 -2.40
C ILE A 212 3.05 -17.10 -3.37
N PHE A 213 3.40 -17.85 -4.41
CA PHE A 213 2.46 -18.60 -5.24
C PHE A 213 2.64 -20.08 -4.90
N HIS A 214 1.58 -20.72 -4.43
CA HIS A 214 1.59 -22.16 -4.08
C HIS A 214 1.29 -23.02 -5.32
N PRO A 215 1.92 -24.20 -5.46
CA PRO A 215 1.76 -25.03 -6.64
C PRO A 215 0.33 -25.55 -6.79
N GLU A 216 -0.24 -25.39 -7.98
CA GLU A 216 -1.57 -25.90 -8.30
C GLU A 216 -1.52 -27.42 -8.61
N PRO A 217 -2.33 -28.26 -7.93
CA PRO A 217 -2.39 -29.69 -8.19
C PRO A 217 -2.70 -30.02 -9.66
N GLY A 218 -1.91 -30.91 -10.26
CA GLY A 218 -2.09 -31.35 -11.66
C GLY A 218 -1.62 -30.36 -12.74
N SER A 219 -1.18 -29.15 -12.36
CA SER A 219 -0.60 -28.18 -13.30
C SER A 219 0.81 -28.62 -13.77
N LYS A 220 1.35 -27.90 -14.77
CA LYS A 220 2.71 -28.12 -15.31
C LYS A 220 3.49 -26.81 -15.39
N GLY A 221 4.82 -26.90 -15.40
CA GLY A 221 5.72 -25.77 -15.66
C GLY A 221 5.93 -24.90 -14.42
N LEU A 222 5.60 -23.61 -14.52
CA LEU A 222 5.75 -22.67 -13.39
C LEU A 222 4.63 -22.83 -12.35
N ARG A 223 3.39 -23.11 -12.78
CA ARG A 223 2.23 -23.29 -11.88
C ARG A 223 2.36 -24.53 -10.98
N SER A 224 3.23 -25.48 -11.31
CA SER A 224 3.50 -26.68 -10.52
C SER A 224 4.68 -26.52 -9.54
N LYS A 225 5.08 -25.28 -9.25
CA LYS A 225 6.18 -24.95 -8.33
C LYS A 225 5.73 -23.88 -7.35
N THR A 226 6.30 -23.90 -6.15
CA THR A 226 6.26 -22.73 -5.28
C THR A 226 7.09 -21.62 -5.94
N LEU A 227 6.47 -20.47 -6.22
CA LEU A 227 7.16 -19.29 -6.75
C LEU A 227 7.15 -18.19 -5.70
N GLN A 228 8.20 -17.38 -5.69
CA GLN A 228 8.27 -16.15 -4.91
C GLN A 228 8.36 -14.98 -5.88
N TYR A 229 7.51 -13.97 -5.69
CA TYR A 229 7.37 -12.87 -6.63
C TYR A 229 7.15 -11.53 -5.93
N LEU A 230 7.49 -10.46 -6.66
CA LEU A 230 7.28 -9.08 -6.30
C LEU A 230 6.36 -8.45 -7.34
N GLU A 231 5.36 -7.71 -6.89
CA GLU A 231 4.46 -6.99 -7.81
C GLU A 231 5.15 -5.75 -8.39
N GLU A 232 4.90 -5.48 -9.67
CA GLU A 232 5.54 -4.36 -10.40
C GLU A 232 5.10 -3.00 -9.84
N SER A 233 3.80 -2.87 -9.54
CA SER A 233 3.13 -1.67 -9.00
C SER A 233 3.85 -1.14 -7.75
N ILE A 234 3.92 -1.96 -6.69
CA ILE A 234 4.51 -1.59 -5.40
C ILE A 234 6.02 -1.33 -5.51
N ALA A 235 6.73 -2.10 -6.36
CA ALA A 235 8.14 -1.88 -6.62
C ALA A 235 8.38 -0.52 -7.28
N HIS A 236 7.65 -0.20 -8.35
CA HIS A 236 7.75 1.08 -9.05
C HIS A 236 7.30 2.27 -8.19
N TRP A 237 6.27 2.09 -7.36
CA TRP A 237 5.82 3.11 -6.41
C TRP A 237 6.92 3.48 -5.41
N VAL A 238 7.55 2.49 -4.77
CA VAL A 238 8.66 2.71 -3.85
C VAL A 238 9.89 3.29 -4.58
N MET A 239 10.22 2.78 -5.77
CA MET A 239 11.34 3.25 -6.59
C MET A 239 11.17 4.70 -7.11
N SER A 240 9.97 5.28 -7.06
CA SER A 240 9.70 6.68 -7.47
C SER A 240 10.50 7.74 -6.70
N ARG A 241 11.22 7.36 -5.64
CA ARG A 241 11.98 8.23 -4.73
C ARG A 241 13.48 7.99 -4.70
N ASP A 242 14.05 7.56 -5.83
CA ASP A 242 15.49 7.33 -6.02
C ASP A 242 16.08 6.34 -4.98
N VAL A 243 15.37 5.23 -4.72
CA VAL A 243 15.80 4.16 -3.79
C VAL A 243 16.06 2.83 -4.51
N LEU A 244 16.89 1.97 -3.92
CA LEU A 244 17.08 0.60 -4.37
C LEU A 244 16.07 -0.30 -3.67
N VAL A 245 15.20 -0.97 -4.44
CA VAL A 245 14.27 -1.99 -3.94
C VAL A 245 14.93 -3.37 -3.99
N PHE A 246 14.76 -4.13 -2.92
CA PHE A 246 15.18 -5.53 -2.81
C PHE A 246 13.96 -6.38 -2.46
N MET A 247 13.65 -7.38 -3.27
CA MET A 247 12.73 -8.43 -2.85
C MET A 247 13.40 -9.26 -1.75
N ILE A 248 12.76 -9.36 -0.59
CA ILE A 248 13.16 -10.29 0.46
C ILE A 248 12.44 -11.62 0.17
N PRO A 249 13.16 -12.73 -0.07
CA PRO A 249 12.56 -14.05 -0.20
C PRO A 249 12.27 -14.68 1.17
N THR A 250 11.36 -15.64 1.22
CA THR A 250 11.20 -16.53 2.36
C THR A 250 12.49 -17.33 2.57
N VAL A 251 12.97 -17.37 3.82
CA VAL A 251 14.14 -18.18 4.18
C VAL A 251 13.66 -19.56 4.59
N ASP A 252 13.59 -20.46 3.62
CA ASP A 252 13.29 -21.87 3.88
C ASP A 252 14.45 -22.53 4.65
N THR A 253 14.13 -23.10 5.81
CA THR A 253 15.06 -23.83 6.68
C THR A 253 14.91 -25.35 6.58
N GLN A 254 13.93 -25.86 5.82
CA GLN A 254 13.64 -27.29 5.66
C GLN A 254 13.73 -27.80 4.21
N GLY A 255 14.00 -26.92 3.25
CA GLY A 255 14.20 -27.26 1.85
C GLY A 255 15.37 -28.22 1.58
N LEU A 256 15.36 -28.83 0.38
CA LEU A 256 16.37 -29.78 -0.08
C LEU A 256 17.78 -29.19 -0.31
N LEU A 257 17.94 -27.88 -0.17
CA LEU A 257 19.20 -27.16 -0.34
C LEU A 257 19.83 -26.87 1.02
N HIS A 258 21.16 -26.77 1.06
CA HIS A 258 21.91 -26.54 2.29
C HIS A 258 21.36 -25.31 3.05
N PRO A 259 20.95 -25.44 4.34
CA PRO A 259 20.38 -24.33 5.08
C PRO A 259 21.34 -23.14 5.12
N SER A 260 20.90 -22.00 4.58
CA SER A 260 21.67 -20.77 4.68
C SER A 260 21.87 -20.40 6.16
N HIS A 261 23.03 -19.84 6.50
CA HIS A 261 23.22 -19.23 7.82
C HIS A 261 22.54 -17.84 7.93
N ILE A 262 22.15 -17.26 6.80
CA ILE A 262 21.40 -15.99 6.76
C ILE A 262 20.04 -16.17 7.45
N ARG A 263 19.65 -15.19 8.28
CA ARG A 263 18.35 -15.10 8.96
C ARG A 263 17.60 -13.85 8.51
N LEU A 264 16.33 -13.72 8.86
CA LEU A 264 15.56 -12.51 8.59
C LEU A 264 16.17 -11.28 9.31
N HIS A 265 16.81 -11.51 10.46
CA HIS A 265 17.68 -10.54 11.14
C HIS A 265 18.74 -9.88 10.24
N ASP A 266 19.38 -10.65 9.35
CA ASP A 266 20.44 -10.14 8.47
C ASP A 266 19.87 -9.24 7.36
N TYR A 267 18.66 -9.55 6.87
CA TYR A 267 17.94 -8.65 5.95
C TYR A 267 17.59 -7.35 6.65
N ALA A 268 17.02 -7.42 7.85
CA ALA A 268 16.75 -6.24 8.67
C ALA A 268 18.04 -5.43 8.91
N LYS A 269 19.18 -6.07 9.19
CA LYS A 269 20.49 -5.42 9.36
C LYS A 269 20.97 -4.68 8.10
N HIS A 270 20.82 -5.27 6.92
CA HIS A 270 21.38 -4.74 5.67
C HIS A 270 20.48 -3.81 4.87
N LEU A 271 19.20 -3.71 5.23
CA LEU A 271 18.20 -2.85 4.60
C LEU A 271 17.87 -1.65 5.52
N ASP A 272 17.40 -0.56 4.92
CA ASP A 272 17.13 0.70 5.61
C ASP A 272 15.63 0.86 6.00
N GLY A 273 14.75 0.00 5.48
CA GLY A 273 13.30 -0.05 5.80
C GLY A 273 12.59 -1.21 5.10
N LEU A 274 11.38 -1.55 5.55
CA LEU A 274 10.56 -2.67 5.06
C LEU A 274 9.21 -2.19 4.52
N VAL A 275 8.78 -2.77 3.39
CA VAL A 275 7.41 -2.67 2.88
C VAL A 275 6.78 -4.06 2.85
N LEU A 276 5.59 -4.19 3.42
CA LEU A 276 4.76 -5.38 3.38
C LEU A 276 3.66 -5.17 2.33
N GLN A 277 3.79 -5.83 1.17
CA GLN A 277 2.85 -5.67 0.06
C GLN A 277 1.54 -6.43 0.26
N GLY A 278 0.51 -6.11 -0.54
CA GLY A 278 -0.78 -6.79 -0.55
C GLY A 278 -0.74 -8.27 -0.96
N GLY A 279 -1.91 -8.89 -1.12
CA GLY A 279 -2.08 -10.26 -1.60
C GLY A 279 -3.08 -11.07 -0.81
N ALA A 280 -2.99 -12.41 -0.91
CA ALA A 280 -3.95 -13.35 -0.30
C ALA A 280 -4.03 -13.26 1.22
N ASP A 281 -5.24 -13.42 1.75
CA ASP A 281 -5.71 -13.27 3.13
C ASP A 281 -4.71 -13.66 4.22
N VAL A 282 -4.74 -12.94 5.33
CA VAL A 282 -4.04 -13.37 6.56
C VAL A 282 -4.80 -14.53 7.18
N SER A 283 -4.10 -15.62 7.49
CA SER A 283 -4.74 -16.83 8.01
C SER A 283 -5.37 -16.58 9.38
N PRO A 284 -6.63 -16.99 9.62
CA PRO A 284 -7.27 -16.89 10.94
C PRO A 284 -6.45 -17.54 12.07
N LEU A 285 -5.73 -18.62 11.76
CA LEU A 285 -4.83 -19.31 12.69
C LEU A 285 -3.67 -18.42 13.18
N THR A 286 -3.31 -17.37 12.44
CA THR A 286 -2.25 -16.42 12.78
C THR A 286 -2.69 -15.47 13.91
N TYR A 287 -3.99 -15.17 14.04
CA TYR A 287 -4.58 -14.41 15.15
C TYR A 287 -5.46 -15.26 16.09
N SER A 288 -5.17 -16.57 16.17
CA SER A 288 -5.83 -17.54 17.07
C SER A 288 -7.34 -17.75 16.83
N GLU A 289 -7.82 -17.49 15.63
CA GLU A 289 -9.18 -17.82 15.18
C GLU A 289 -9.18 -19.04 14.23
N VAL A 290 -10.38 -19.53 13.90
CA VAL A 290 -10.60 -20.58 12.89
C VAL A 290 -11.31 -19.94 11.70
N ALA A 291 -10.97 -20.37 10.48
CA ALA A 291 -11.61 -19.88 9.27
C ALA A 291 -13.12 -20.17 9.27
N THR A 292 -13.94 -19.12 9.12
CA THR A 292 -15.40 -19.23 9.05
C THR A 292 -15.86 -19.91 7.77
N ARG A 293 -15.02 -19.89 6.72
CA ARG A 293 -15.20 -20.63 5.47
C ARG A 293 -13.89 -21.23 4.95
N HIS A 294 -13.99 -22.24 4.08
CA HIS A 294 -12.82 -22.95 3.55
C HIS A 294 -12.00 -22.11 2.57
N GLU A 295 -12.64 -21.18 1.85
CA GLU A 295 -11.97 -20.25 0.95
C GLU A 295 -11.06 -19.23 1.68
N TRP A 296 -11.34 -18.90 2.95
CA TRP A 296 -10.66 -17.85 3.74
C TRP A 296 -9.60 -18.41 4.71
N GLN A 297 -8.94 -19.51 4.35
CA GLN A 297 -7.89 -20.11 5.19
C GLN A 297 -6.61 -19.24 5.26
N GLY A 298 -6.41 -18.35 4.30
CA GLY A 298 -5.24 -17.47 4.17
C GLY A 298 -3.91 -18.19 3.95
N ASP A 299 -2.83 -17.42 3.84
CA ASP A 299 -1.47 -17.94 3.61
C ASP A 299 -0.63 -17.92 4.89
N ARG A 300 -0.86 -18.92 5.75
CA ARG A 300 -0.13 -19.06 7.02
C ARG A 300 1.39 -19.18 6.83
N MET A 301 1.87 -19.72 5.70
CA MET A 301 3.33 -19.81 5.46
C MET A 301 3.93 -18.43 5.17
N ARG A 302 3.23 -17.60 4.39
CA ARG A 302 3.60 -16.19 4.19
C ARG A 302 3.48 -15.39 5.49
N ASP A 303 2.41 -15.59 6.27
CA ASP A 303 2.18 -14.89 7.54
C ASP A 303 3.37 -15.05 8.50
N MET A 304 3.79 -16.29 8.79
CA MET A 304 4.87 -16.55 9.77
C MET A 304 6.18 -15.86 9.37
N TYR A 305 6.53 -15.92 8.08
CA TYR A 305 7.73 -15.30 7.53
C TYR A 305 7.67 -13.76 7.61
N GLU A 306 6.54 -13.14 7.25
CA GLU A 306 6.41 -11.69 7.30
C GLU A 306 6.24 -11.14 8.73
N LEU A 307 5.69 -11.93 9.66
CA LEU A 307 5.68 -11.61 11.09
C LEU A 307 7.10 -11.62 11.67
N GLU A 308 7.92 -12.61 11.33
CA GLU A 308 9.33 -12.66 11.75
C GLU A 308 10.13 -11.49 11.13
N LEU A 309 9.89 -11.14 9.85
CA LEU A 309 10.45 -9.91 9.27
C LEU A 309 10.02 -8.65 10.00
N LEU A 310 8.72 -8.49 10.28
CA LEU A 310 8.21 -7.32 10.99
C LEU A 310 8.87 -7.19 12.36
N HIS A 311 8.96 -8.29 13.11
CA HIS A 311 9.66 -8.35 14.39
C HIS A 311 11.11 -7.87 14.28
N GLU A 312 11.88 -8.43 13.35
CA GLU A 312 13.30 -8.08 13.16
C GLU A 312 13.52 -6.61 12.74
N PHE A 313 12.61 -6.02 11.96
CA PHE A 313 12.69 -4.59 11.63
C PHE A 313 12.26 -3.69 12.81
N VAL A 314 11.24 -4.08 13.59
CA VAL A 314 10.81 -3.35 14.79
C VAL A 314 11.90 -3.35 15.87
N GLU A 315 12.51 -4.50 16.16
CA GLU A 315 13.59 -4.62 17.14
C GLU A 315 14.83 -3.78 16.78
N GLN A 316 15.10 -3.62 15.48
CA GLN A 316 16.17 -2.74 14.99
C GLN A 316 15.74 -1.27 14.86
N GLY A 317 14.52 -0.92 15.27
CA GLY A 317 13.98 0.44 15.20
C GLY A 317 13.76 0.96 13.78
N LYS A 318 13.73 0.08 12.77
CA LYS A 318 13.65 0.44 11.35
C LYS A 318 12.21 0.63 10.90
N PRO A 319 11.96 1.51 9.92
CA PRO A 319 10.61 1.83 9.53
C PRO A 319 9.94 0.70 8.74
N ILE A 320 8.62 0.59 8.91
CA ILE A 320 7.78 -0.40 8.23
C ILE A 320 6.56 0.29 7.63
N LEU A 321 6.22 -0.08 6.39
CA LEU A 321 5.01 0.34 5.70
C LEU A 321 4.22 -0.87 5.20
N GLY A 322 3.00 -1.06 5.68
CA GLY A 322 2.09 -2.12 5.22
C GLY A 322 1.04 -1.59 4.26
N VAL A 323 0.78 -2.33 3.18
CA VAL A 323 -0.22 -2.00 2.17
C VAL A 323 -1.25 -3.13 2.06
N CYS A 324 -2.54 -2.79 2.14
CA CYS A 324 -3.67 -3.71 2.18
C CYS A 324 -3.45 -4.83 3.22
N ARG A 325 -3.21 -6.06 2.78
CA ARG A 325 -2.82 -7.19 3.64
C ARG A 325 -1.63 -6.88 4.56
N GLY A 326 -0.69 -6.04 4.16
CA GLY A 326 0.41 -5.58 5.02
C GLY A 326 -0.06 -4.77 6.22
N CYS A 327 -1.14 -3.98 6.10
CA CYS A 327 -1.79 -3.30 7.22
C CYS A 327 -2.41 -4.30 8.20
N GLN A 328 -3.15 -5.27 7.67
CA GLN A 328 -3.78 -6.35 8.45
C GLN A 328 -2.74 -7.17 9.22
N LEU A 329 -1.61 -7.52 8.58
CA LEU A 329 -0.53 -8.26 9.22
C LEU A 329 0.18 -7.44 10.32
N ILE A 330 0.36 -6.11 10.13
CA ILE A 330 0.84 -5.23 11.20
C ILE A 330 -0.11 -5.28 12.41
N ASN A 331 -1.43 -5.22 12.20
CA ASN A 331 -2.40 -5.33 13.28
C ASN A 331 -2.27 -6.66 14.06
N VAL A 332 -2.19 -7.77 13.33
CA VAL A 332 -2.05 -9.12 13.89
C VAL A 332 -0.71 -9.30 14.63
N ALA A 333 0.39 -8.73 14.13
CA ALA A 333 1.70 -8.77 14.79
C ALA A 333 1.68 -8.14 16.19
N PHE A 334 0.90 -7.08 16.38
CA PHE A 334 0.69 -6.43 17.68
C PHE A 334 -0.45 -7.06 18.51
N GLY A 335 -0.99 -8.20 18.08
CA GLY A 335 -1.99 -8.99 18.80
C GLY A 335 -3.45 -8.54 18.57
N GLY A 336 -3.73 -7.86 17.46
CA GLY A 336 -5.09 -7.57 17.01
C GLY A 336 -5.72 -8.74 16.24
N THR A 337 -7.01 -8.61 15.91
CA THR A 337 -7.77 -9.58 15.10
C THR A 337 -8.41 -8.90 13.89
N LEU A 338 -8.87 -9.69 12.93
CA LEU A 338 -9.47 -9.22 11.69
C LEU A 338 -10.97 -9.57 11.60
N HIS A 339 -11.69 -8.85 10.76
CA HIS A 339 -12.91 -9.36 10.14
C HIS A 339 -12.45 -10.30 9.02
N GLN A 340 -12.96 -11.54 9.01
CA GLN A 340 -12.58 -12.54 8.02
C GLN A 340 -13.24 -12.26 6.68
N ASP A 341 -14.39 -11.58 6.71
CA ASP A 341 -15.08 -11.06 5.54
C ASP A 341 -16.06 -9.95 5.94
N ILE A 342 -15.81 -8.72 5.50
CA ILE A 342 -16.62 -7.52 5.78
C ILE A 342 -18.08 -7.75 5.40
N ALA A 343 -18.34 -8.36 4.25
CA ALA A 343 -19.70 -8.56 3.74
C ALA A 343 -20.57 -9.49 4.62
N THR A 344 -19.96 -10.36 5.42
CA THR A 344 -20.68 -11.25 6.34
C THR A 344 -20.52 -10.88 7.81
N ASP A 345 -19.38 -10.34 8.23
CA ASP A 345 -19.14 -9.91 9.61
C ASP A 345 -19.73 -8.51 9.91
N LEU A 346 -19.89 -7.66 8.88
CA LEU A 346 -20.41 -6.29 8.96
C LEU A 346 -21.47 -6.04 7.84
N PRO A 347 -22.70 -6.60 7.92
CA PRO A 347 -23.67 -6.57 6.82
C PRO A 347 -24.15 -5.18 6.36
N GLU A 348 -23.95 -4.15 7.19
CA GLU A 348 -24.30 -2.75 6.88
C GLU A 348 -23.13 -1.97 6.25
N ALA A 349 -21.94 -2.59 6.14
CA ALA A 349 -20.76 -1.98 5.52
C ALA A 349 -20.91 -1.88 4.00
N ILE A 350 -20.18 -0.94 3.39
CA ILE A 350 -20.15 -0.81 1.94
C ILE A 350 -19.27 -1.91 1.31
N PRO A 351 -19.43 -2.22 0.01
CA PRO A 351 -18.53 -3.16 -0.67
C PRO A 351 -17.08 -2.63 -0.81
N HIS A 352 -16.19 -3.06 0.08
CA HIS A 352 -14.74 -2.81 0.00
C HIS A 352 -14.01 -3.62 -1.10
N VAL A 353 -14.74 -4.49 -1.82
CA VAL A 353 -14.30 -5.08 -3.09
C VAL A 353 -15.52 -5.30 -3.98
N THR A 354 -15.39 -5.03 -5.28
CA THR A 354 -16.44 -5.23 -6.28
C THR A 354 -15.85 -5.71 -7.61
N GLU A 355 -16.71 -6.11 -8.55
CA GLU A 355 -16.34 -6.51 -9.91
C GLU A 355 -15.56 -5.43 -10.70
N THR A 356 -15.61 -4.17 -10.29
CA THR A 356 -14.82 -3.08 -10.91
C THR A 356 -13.39 -2.97 -10.36
N TYR A 357 -13.09 -3.75 -9.32
CA TYR A 357 -11.78 -3.98 -8.70
C TYR A 357 -10.99 -2.68 -8.48
N GLU A 358 -10.05 -2.34 -9.35
CA GLU A 358 -9.22 -1.12 -9.28
C GLU A 358 -10.01 0.21 -9.24
N HIS A 359 -11.24 0.24 -9.74
CA HIS A 359 -12.08 1.44 -9.74
C HIS A 359 -12.97 1.58 -8.50
N ASN A 360 -13.06 0.53 -7.67
CA ASN A 360 -13.81 0.55 -6.43
C ASN A 360 -13.15 1.50 -5.42
N ARG A 361 -13.95 2.30 -4.72
CA ARG A 361 -13.45 3.45 -3.93
C ARG A 361 -14.48 3.96 -2.94
N HIS A 362 -13.99 4.56 -1.86
CA HIS A 362 -14.80 5.22 -0.83
C HIS A 362 -14.06 6.43 -0.26
N THR A 363 -14.74 7.19 0.59
CA THR A 363 -14.12 8.33 1.28
C THR A 363 -13.49 7.89 2.61
N LEU A 364 -12.62 8.73 3.16
CA LEU A 364 -12.00 8.53 4.48
C LEU A 364 -12.42 9.63 5.46
N THR A 365 -12.46 9.26 6.74
CA THR A 365 -12.39 10.19 7.86
C THR A 365 -11.11 9.96 8.66
N PHE A 366 -10.55 11.04 9.19
CA PHE A 366 -9.36 10.99 10.04
C PHE A 366 -9.75 11.28 11.49
N PRO A 367 -9.40 10.43 12.47
CA PRO A 367 -9.57 10.74 13.89
C PRO A 367 -8.83 12.02 14.31
N GLU A 368 -9.33 12.70 15.36
CA GLU A 368 -8.65 13.85 15.93
C GLU A 368 -7.21 13.47 16.36
N GLY A 369 -6.24 14.30 15.99
CA GLY A 369 -4.82 14.04 16.26
C GLY A 369 -4.16 12.99 15.34
N SER A 370 -4.87 12.46 14.33
CA SER A 370 -4.29 11.56 13.32
C SER A 370 -2.97 12.11 12.77
N SER A 371 -1.91 11.30 12.87
CA SER A 371 -0.58 11.66 12.37
C SER A 371 -0.51 11.56 10.84
N LEU A 372 -1.34 10.69 10.26
CA LEU A 372 -1.56 10.60 8.82
C LEU A 372 -2.21 11.88 8.27
N ALA A 373 -3.25 12.39 8.92
CA ALA A 373 -3.89 13.65 8.50
C ALA A 373 -2.91 14.84 8.55
N GLN A 374 -2.12 14.94 9.62
CA GLN A 374 -1.05 15.95 9.73
C GLN A 374 0.02 15.82 8.63
N MET A 375 0.29 14.61 8.18
CA MET A 375 1.29 14.30 7.16
C MET A 375 0.82 14.62 5.74
N LEU A 376 -0.46 14.36 5.46
CA LEU A 376 -1.11 14.66 4.18
C LEU A 376 -1.44 16.16 4.04
N GLY A 377 -1.73 16.83 5.16
CA GLY A 377 -2.24 18.19 5.19
C GLY A 377 -3.75 18.26 4.98
N PRO A 378 -4.32 19.48 4.82
CA PRO A 378 -5.75 19.66 4.58
C PRO A 378 -6.21 19.02 3.27
N VAL A 379 -7.23 18.16 3.34
CA VAL A 379 -7.90 17.53 2.19
C VAL A 379 -9.40 17.57 2.44
N ASP A 380 -10.17 18.19 1.54
CA ASP A 380 -11.62 18.41 1.74
C ASP A 380 -12.43 17.10 1.71
N THR A 381 -12.08 16.19 0.81
CA THR A 381 -12.69 14.85 0.73
C THR A 381 -11.63 13.85 0.28
N PRO A 382 -10.94 13.17 1.21
CA PRO A 382 -9.96 12.14 0.88
C PRO A 382 -10.67 10.90 0.32
N ILE A 383 -10.34 10.54 -0.93
CA ILE A 383 -10.87 9.36 -1.63
C ILE A 383 -9.73 8.37 -1.85
N VAL A 384 -9.98 7.08 -1.61
CA VAL A 384 -9.01 6.00 -1.84
C VAL A 384 -9.65 4.86 -2.63
N ASN A 385 -8.83 4.06 -3.30
CA ASN A 385 -9.26 2.81 -3.92
C ASN A 385 -9.45 1.71 -2.87
N SER A 386 -10.29 0.70 -3.16
CA SER A 386 -10.69 -0.28 -2.16
C SER A 386 -10.83 -1.67 -2.78
N ILE A 387 -9.93 -2.57 -2.39
CA ILE A 387 -9.77 -3.91 -2.98
C ILE A 387 -9.43 -4.91 -1.85
N HIS A 388 -10.34 -5.03 -0.89
CA HIS A 388 -10.19 -5.95 0.23
C HIS A 388 -11.56 -6.41 0.73
N HIS A 389 -11.62 -7.65 1.23
CA HIS A 389 -12.78 -8.15 1.95
C HIS A 389 -12.45 -8.44 3.42
N GLN A 390 -11.17 -8.49 3.81
CA GLN A 390 -10.74 -8.47 5.21
C GLN A 390 -10.48 -7.04 5.70
N SER A 391 -10.62 -6.79 6.99
CA SER A 391 -10.26 -5.53 7.65
C SER A 391 -9.87 -5.74 9.12
N VAL A 392 -9.36 -4.71 9.78
CA VAL A 392 -9.06 -4.75 11.23
C VAL A 392 -10.36 -4.75 12.04
N ARG A 393 -10.52 -5.75 12.91
CA ARG A 393 -11.65 -5.89 13.86
C ARG A 393 -11.28 -5.42 15.24
N THR A 394 -10.24 -6.04 15.82
CA THR A 394 -9.69 -5.65 17.12
C THR A 394 -8.32 -5.05 16.86
N LEU A 395 -8.13 -3.80 17.28
CA LEU A 395 -6.85 -3.12 17.15
C LEU A 395 -5.80 -3.73 18.10
N GLY A 396 -4.63 -4.06 17.57
CA GLY A 396 -3.49 -4.57 18.33
C GLY A 396 -2.91 -3.56 19.33
N ARG A 397 -2.05 -4.05 20.23
CA ARG A 397 -1.45 -3.26 21.32
C ARG A 397 -0.59 -2.13 20.79
N ASP A 398 -0.64 -0.98 21.46
CA ASP A 398 0.13 0.23 21.16
C ASP A 398 -0.07 0.82 19.75
N LEU A 399 -1.04 0.32 18.99
CA LEU A 399 -1.49 0.93 17.74
C LEU A 399 -2.42 2.13 18.01
N SER A 400 -2.61 2.97 17.01
CA SER A 400 -3.69 3.94 16.83
C SER A 400 -4.36 3.71 15.47
N VAL A 401 -5.66 4.02 15.40
CA VAL A 401 -6.35 4.20 14.10
C VAL A 401 -5.99 5.58 13.57
N GLU A 402 -5.57 5.63 12.31
CA GLU A 402 -5.14 6.86 11.63
C GLU A 402 -6.15 7.34 10.58
N ALA A 403 -6.94 6.43 10.01
CA ALA A 403 -8.06 6.70 9.11
C ALA A 403 -9.11 5.58 9.18
N MET A 404 -10.36 5.92 8.85
CA MET A 404 -11.48 4.99 8.73
C MET A 404 -12.26 5.31 7.46
N CYS A 405 -12.98 4.35 6.89
CA CYS A 405 -14.01 4.62 5.88
C CYS A 405 -15.05 5.59 6.47
N ALA A 406 -15.47 6.60 5.70
CA ALA A 406 -16.39 7.61 6.22
C ALA A 406 -17.83 7.09 6.34
N GLU A 407 -18.17 6.13 5.48
CA GLU A 407 -19.53 5.63 5.28
C GLU A 407 -19.93 4.56 6.33
N ASP A 408 -19.01 3.69 6.75
CA ASP A 408 -19.29 2.59 7.70
C ASP A 408 -18.31 2.47 8.89
N GLY A 409 -17.22 3.24 8.91
CA GLY A 409 -16.24 3.23 9.99
C GLY A 409 -15.23 2.07 9.97
N VAL A 410 -15.15 1.27 8.90
CA VAL A 410 -14.09 0.26 8.72
C VAL A 410 -12.71 0.92 8.85
N VAL A 411 -11.77 0.27 9.58
CA VAL A 411 -10.43 0.80 9.82
C VAL A 411 -9.57 0.72 8.56
N GLU A 412 -9.14 1.88 8.08
CA GLU A 412 -8.45 2.04 6.80
C GLU A 412 -6.96 2.37 6.93
N ALA A 413 -6.53 2.94 8.07
CA ALA A 413 -5.10 3.09 8.37
C ALA A 413 -4.82 2.93 9.86
N ILE A 414 -3.63 2.42 10.18
CA ILE A 414 -3.14 2.21 11.55
C ILE A 414 -1.68 2.65 11.69
N ARG A 415 -1.27 3.01 12.91
CA ARG A 415 0.13 3.32 13.24
C ARG A 415 0.54 2.77 14.59
N TYR A 416 1.75 2.22 14.68
CA TYR A 416 2.37 1.81 15.95
C TYR A 416 3.06 3.00 16.62
N ARG A 417 2.65 3.29 17.86
CA ARG A 417 2.99 4.54 18.57
C ARG A 417 4.38 4.54 19.23
N LYS A 418 5.07 3.39 19.24
CA LYS A 418 6.40 3.22 19.87
C LYS A 418 7.57 3.16 18.89
N ALA A 419 7.33 3.41 17.59
CA ALA A 419 8.39 3.50 16.58
C ALA A 419 8.29 4.81 15.78
N PRO A 420 9.40 5.33 15.19
CA PRO A 420 9.36 6.55 14.39
C PRO A 420 8.38 6.45 13.21
N PHE A 421 8.35 5.32 12.52
CA PHE A 421 7.42 5.05 11.43
C PHE A 421 7.13 3.55 11.31
N VAL A 422 5.98 3.11 11.80
CA VAL A 422 5.41 1.80 11.48
C VAL A 422 3.92 2.04 11.22
N MET A 423 3.51 1.98 9.96
CA MET A 423 2.18 2.40 9.49
C MET A 423 1.61 1.37 8.51
N GLY A 424 0.31 1.10 8.63
CA GLY A 424 -0.46 0.31 7.67
C GLY A 424 -1.51 1.17 6.98
N LEU A 425 -1.64 1.02 5.66
CA LEU A 425 -2.74 1.55 4.84
C LEU A 425 -3.51 0.37 4.24
N GLN A 426 -4.84 0.39 4.27
CA GLN A 426 -5.69 -0.71 3.79
C GLN A 426 -5.98 -0.61 2.28
N TRP A 427 -5.92 0.60 1.71
CA TRP A 427 -5.96 0.85 0.27
C TRP A 427 -4.61 0.62 -0.43
N HIS A 428 -4.60 0.75 -1.77
CA HIS A 428 -3.45 0.51 -2.65
C HIS A 428 -2.93 1.80 -3.31
N PRO A 429 -2.07 2.60 -2.63
CA PRO A 429 -1.52 3.84 -3.17
C PRO A 429 -0.62 3.66 -4.41
N GLU A 430 -0.23 2.43 -4.72
CA GLU A 430 0.58 2.04 -5.87
C GLU A 430 -0.21 1.88 -7.18
N PHE A 431 -1.55 1.85 -7.13
CA PHE A 431 -2.40 1.66 -8.33
C PHE A 431 -2.82 2.96 -9.02
N HIS A 432 -2.59 4.13 -8.40
CA HIS A 432 -2.93 5.42 -8.98
C HIS A 432 -1.72 6.38 -8.98
N ARG A 433 -1.76 7.38 -9.87
CA ARG A 433 -0.70 8.39 -9.94
C ARG A 433 -0.81 9.36 -8.76
N ALA A 434 0.33 9.63 -8.14
CA ALA A 434 0.50 10.75 -7.21
C ALA A 434 0.08 12.08 -7.86
N GLY A 435 -0.59 12.95 -7.08
CA GLY A 435 -1.09 14.24 -7.55
C GLY A 435 -2.23 14.19 -8.58
N GLY A 436 -2.87 13.02 -8.77
CA GLY A 436 -4.13 12.93 -9.53
C GLY A 436 -5.30 13.61 -8.79
N PRO A 437 -6.33 14.10 -9.49
CA PRO A 437 -7.46 14.80 -8.87
C PRO A 437 -8.49 13.87 -8.21
N GLU A 438 -8.39 12.56 -8.42
CA GLU A 438 -9.41 11.57 -8.03
C GLU A 438 -9.08 10.82 -6.73
N PHE A 439 -7.80 10.59 -6.43
CA PHE A 439 -7.36 9.78 -5.31
C PHE A 439 -6.35 10.54 -4.44
N LEU A 440 -6.37 10.24 -3.14
CA LEU A 440 -5.53 10.82 -2.11
C LEU A 440 -4.03 10.66 -2.44
N ASP A 441 -3.30 11.77 -2.57
CA ASP A 441 -1.87 11.72 -2.85
C ASP A 441 -1.07 11.19 -1.64
N CYS A 442 -0.70 9.92 -1.69
CA CYS A 442 0.08 9.25 -0.66
C CYS A 442 1.59 9.52 -0.75
N THR A 443 2.03 10.46 -1.62
CA THR A 443 3.39 11.00 -1.66
C THR A 443 3.98 11.31 -0.27
N PRO A 444 3.29 12.05 0.62
CA PRO A 444 3.84 12.40 1.92
C PRO A 444 4.09 11.17 2.81
N VAL A 445 3.29 10.10 2.65
CA VAL A 445 3.46 8.86 3.41
C VAL A 445 4.77 8.17 3.03
N LEU A 446 5.02 8.01 1.73
CA LEU A 446 6.27 7.44 1.24
C LEU A 446 7.48 8.31 1.61
N ASP A 447 7.37 9.64 1.52
CA ASP A 447 8.44 10.56 1.93
C ASP A 447 8.75 10.47 3.43
N ASN A 448 7.74 10.28 4.29
CA ASN A 448 7.94 10.14 5.73
C ASN A 448 8.55 8.78 6.10
N PHE A 449 8.11 7.70 5.44
CA PHE A 449 8.75 6.37 5.54
C PHE A 449 10.23 6.43 5.16
N LEU A 450 10.56 7.06 4.03
CA LEU A 450 11.94 7.19 3.55
C LEU A 450 12.75 8.22 4.34
N ARG A 451 12.11 9.18 5.02
CA ARG A 451 12.80 10.07 5.97
C ARG A 451 13.21 9.28 7.22
N ALA A 452 12.27 8.52 7.81
CA ALA A 452 12.58 7.63 8.93
C ALA A 452 13.70 6.64 8.56
N ALA A 453 13.68 6.06 7.35
CA ALA A 453 14.73 5.14 6.86
C ALA A 453 16.12 5.77 6.78
N ARG A 454 16.22 7.10 6.61
CA ARG A 454 17.49 7.84 6.67
C ARG A 454 17.91 8.11 8.12
N GLU A 455 16.95 8.39 9.00
CA GLU A 455 17.16 8.72 10.41
C GLU A 455 17.55 7.50 11.25
N THR A 456 17.05 6.30 10.91
CA THR A 456 17.34 5.03 11.59
C THR A 456 18.53 4.27 10.99
N ARG A 457 19.33 4.92 10.14
CA ARG A 457 20.45 4.32 9.42
C ARG A 457 21.76 4.51 10.17
N PHE A 458 22.37 3.39 10.57
CA PHE A 458 23.64 3.34 11.29
C PHE A 458 24.62 2.39 10.59
#